data_AF-A0A3C2A968-F1
#
_entry.id   AF-A0A3C2A968-F1
#
_cell.length_a   1.000
_cell.length_b   1.000
_cell.length_c   1.000
_cell.angle_alpha   90.00
_cell.angle_beta   90.00
_cell.angle_gamma   90.00
#
_symmetry.space_group_name_H-M   'P 1'
#
loop_
_entity.id
_entity.type
_entity.pdbx_description
1 polymer ?
#
loop_
_entity_poly.entity_id
_entity_poly.type
_entity_poly.pdbx_seq_one_letter_code
_entity_poly.pdbx_strand_id
1 'polypeptide(L)'
;MLYSNLEGDFWVWDGFCLSDTRVNTNPTDYIGGLHVEDGTASFLQTSEGRVVIGVGAYTYEYNLTDHLGNVHVVVDQAGAV
;
A
#
# COMPACT_ATOMS: atom_id res chain seq x y z
N MET A 1 -7.46 -5.44 18.86
CA MET A 1 -8.93 -5.43 18.59
C MET A 1 -9.15 -5.97 17.19
N LEU A 2 -10.29 -6.59 16.95
CA LEU A 2 -10.60 -7.30 15.71
C LEU A 2 -11.56 -6.47 14.88
N TYR A 3 -11.20 -6.22 13.63
CA TYR A 3 -12.00 -5.43 12.70
C TYR A 3 -12.45 -6.33 11.56
N SER A 4 -13.72 -6.21 11.16
CA SER A 4 -14.23 -6.90 9.98
C SER A 4 -14.88 -5.96 8.98
N ASN A 5 -14.62 -6.17 7.70
CA ASN A 5 -15.39 -5.61 6.59
C ASN A 5 -16.71 -6.38 6.39
N LEU A 6 -17.58 -5.87 5.51
CA LEU A 6 -18.86 -6.50 5.16
C LEU A 6 -18.70 -7.86 4.44
N GLU A 7 -17.50 -8.14 3.93
CA GLU A 7 -17.12 -9.41 3.29
C GLU A 7 -16.57 -10.43 4.31
N GLY A 8 -16.48 -10.03 5.59
CA GLY A 8 -16.16 -10.89 6.72
C GLY A 8 -14.67 -11.09 6.99
N ASP A 9 -13.77 -10.48 6.20
CA ASP A 9 -12.32 -10.52 6.46
C ASP A 9 -12.02 -9.94 7.83
N PHE A 10 -10.97 -10.45 8.46
CA PHE A 10 -10.73 -10.22 9.86
C PHE A 10 -9.32 -9.72 10.06
N TRP A 11 -9.24 -8.48 10.52
CA TRP A 11 -8.01 -7.74 10.67
C TRP A 11 -7.66 -7.60 12.15
N VAL A 12 -6.40 -7.86 12.48
CA VAL A 12 -5.86 -7.65 13.82
C VAL A 12 -5.08 -6.35 13.85
N TRP A 13 -5.42 -5.49 14.81
CA TRP A 13 -4.63 -4.33 15.17
C TRP A 13 -3.79 -4.60 16.42
N ASP A 14 -2.48 -4.38 16.33
CA ASP A 14 -1.50 -4.63 17.39
C ASP A 14 -1.02 -3.36 18.14
N GLY A 15 -1.46 -2.17 17.73
CA GLY A 15 -0.98 -0.90 18.27
C GLY A 15 -0.34 0.01 17.22
N PHE A 16 0.23 -0.59 16.18
CA PHE A 16 1.05 0.10 15.18
C PHE A 16 0.71 -0.34 13.75
N CYS A 17 0.27 -1.59 13.59
CA CYS A 17 0.00 -2.25 12.33
C CYS A 17 -1.42 -2.83 12.28
N LEU A 18 -1.97 -2.87 11.07
CA LEU A 18 -3.14 -3.68 10.74
C LEU A 18 -2.67 -4.86 9.87
N SER A 19 -3.05 -6.09 10.26
CA SER A 19 -2.65 -7.33 9.56
C SER A 19 -3.87 -8.21 9.27
N ASP A 20 -3.92 -8.84 8.08
CA ASP A 20 -4.95 -9.83 7.73
C ASP A 20 -4.65 -11.13 8.46
N THR A 21 -5.66 -11.67 9.15
CA THR A 21 -5.50 -12.88 9.94
C THR A 21 -6.24 -14.11 9.44
N ARG A 22 -6.85 -14.07 8.25
CA ARG A 22 -7.47 -15.27 7.64
C ARG A 22 -6.42 -16.12 6.90
N VAL A 23 -5.81 -17.10 7.59
CA VAL A 23 -4.99 -18.21 7.04
C VAL A 23 -4.41 -17.90 5.65
N ASN A 24 -3.73 -16.76 5.56
CA ASN A 24 -3.19 -16.27 4.33
C ASN A 24 -1.73 -16.73 4.36
N THR A 25 -1.31 -17.51 3.38
CA THR A 25 0.10 -17.87 3.27
C THR A 25 0.96 -16.64 3.02
N ASN A 26 0.35 -15.54 2.53
CA ASN A 26 0.99 -14.29 2.12
C ASN A 26 0.19 -13.09 2.67
N PRO A 27 0.23 -12.81 3.99
CA PRO A 27 -0.52 -11.70 4.58
C PRO A 27 -0.06 -10.34 4.02
N THR A 28 -0.97 -9.36 4.00
CA THR A 28 -0.64 -7.95 3.74
C THR A 28 -0.72 -7.16 5.03
N ASP A 29 0.38 -6.52 5.42
CA ASP A 29 0.43 -5.62 6.58
C ASP A 29 0.44 -4.15 6.12
N TYR A 30 -0.30 -3.33 6.86
CA TYR A 30 -0.40 -1.89 6.65
C TYR A 30 0.24 -1.15 7.82
N ILE A 31 1.33 -0.44 7.55
CA ILE A 31 2.18 0.18 8.57
C ILE A 31 2.44 1.65 8.21
N GLY A 32 1.59 2.56 8.69
CA GLY A 32 1.80 4.00 8.50
C GLY A 32 1.97 4.45 7.03
N GLY A 33 1.34 3.74 6.09
CA GLY A 33 1.45 3.98 4.64
C GLY A 33 2.36 2.99 3.90
N LEU A 34 3.22 2.25 4.60
CA LEU A 34 3.95 1.12 4.04
C LEU A 34 3.03 -0.08 3.89
N HIS A 35 3.03 -0.67 2.69
CA HIS A 35 2.43 -1.97 2.42
C HIS A 35 3.52 -3.04 2.42
N VAL A 36 3.29 -4.09 3.19
CA VAL A 36 4.16 -5.26 3.28
C VAL A 36 3.36 -6.47 2.82
N GLU A 37 3.83 -7.17 1.82
CA GLU A 37 3.20 -8.37 1.28
C GLU A 37 4.12 -9.55 1.56
N ASP A 38 3.62 -10.55 2.28
CA ASP A 38 4.39 -11.75 2.66
C ASP A 38 5.74 -11.39 3.34
N GLY A 39 5.70 -10.45 4.28
CA GLY A 39 6.88 -9.95 4.99
C GLY A 39 7.84 -9.10 4.15
N THR A 40 7.54 -8.87 2.86
CA THR A 40 8.37 -8.05 1.96
C THR A 40 7.73 -6.69 1.71
N ALA A 41 8.49 -5.61 1.89
CA ALA A 41 8.02 -4.26 1.60
C ALA A 41 7.69 -4.11 0.10
N SER A 42 6.45 -3.77 -0.23
CA SER A 42 5.94 -3.67 -1.60
C SER A 42 5.93 -2.23 -2.08
N PHE A 43 5.24 -1.33 -1.37
CA PHE A 43 5.28 0.10 -1.66
C PHE A 43 5.00 0.97 -0.43
N LEU A 44 5.45 2.22 -0.50
CA LEU A 44 5.14 3.26 0.47
C LEU A 44 4.24 4.31 -0.16
N GLN A 45 3.06 4.55 0.43
CA GLN A 45 2.19 5.66 0.04
C GLN A 45 2.79 7.00 0.47
N THR A 46 2.58 8.02 -0.35
CA THR A 46 2.99 9.40 -0.10
C THR A 46 1.83 10.33 -0.46
N SER A 47 1.93 11.63 -0.13
CA SER A 47 0.91 12.61 -0.49
C SER A 47 0.77 12.84 -1.99
N GLU A 48 1.78 12.50 -2.79
CA GLU A 48 1.86 12.80 -4.23
C GLU A 48 1.74 11.53 -5.10
N GLY A 49 1.74 10.34 -4.50
CA GLY A 49 1.80 9.07 -5.21
C GLY A 49 2.36 7.96 -4.34
N ARG A 50 3.25 7.12 -4.89
CA ARG A 50 3.87 6.02 -4.14
C ARG A 50 5.33 5.78 -4.50
N VAL A 51 6.05 5.15 -3.59
CA VAL A 51 7.37 4.59 -3.85
C VAL A 51 7.22 3.09 -3.98
N VAL A 52 7.46 2.54 -5.18
CA VAL A 52 7.52 1.10 -5.40
C VAL A 52 8.89 0.59 -4.98
N ILE A 53 8.90 -0.43 -4.13
CA ILE A 53 10.11 -0.97 -3.52
C ILE A 53 10.46 -2.26 -4.27
N GLY A 54 11.51 -2.18 -5.07
CA GLY A 54 12.12 -3.33 -5.72
C GLY A 54 13.34 -3.83 -4.96
N VAL A 55 13.92 -4.94 -5.42
CA VAL A 55 15.17 -5.47 -4.85
C VAL A 55 16.32 -4.48 -5.14
N GLY A 56 16.75 -3.77 -4.11
CA GLY A 56 17.85 -2.79 -4.20
C GLY A 56 17.54 -1.52 -5.00
N ALA A 57 16.26 -1.30 -5.34
CA ALA A 57 15.83 -0.17 -6.15
C ALA A 57 14.53 0.43 -5.61
N TYR A 58 14.39 1.74 -5.76
CA TYR A 58 13.17 2.47 -5.46
C TYR A 58 12.72 3.18 -6.72
N THR A 59 11.45 3.00 -7.08
CA THR A 59 10.83 3.73 -8.20
C THR A 59 9.78 4.66 -7.63
N TYR A 60 9.96 5.96 -7.87
CA TYR A 60 8.96 6.96 -7.48
C TYR A 60 7.91 7.07 -8.57
N GLU A 61 6.65 7.03 -8.17
CA GLU A 61 5.50 7.18 -9.04
C GLU A 61 4.60 8.31 -8.53
N TYR A 62 4.19 9.19 -9.43
CA TYR A 62 3.47 10.41 -9.16
C TYR A 62 2.07 10.35 -9.76
N ASN A 63 1.06 10.68 -8.95
CA ASN A 63 -0.32 10.71 -9.39
C ASN A 63 -0.63 12.06 -10.02
N LEU A 64 -1.06 12.06 -11.29
CA LEU A 64 -1.71 13.21 -11.90
C LEU A 64 -3.20 13.16 -11.59
N THR A 65 -3.60 14.08 -10.72
CA THR A 65 -4.98 14.19 -10.23
C THR A 65 -5.74 15.29 -10.94
N ASP A 66 -7.04 15.09 -11.11
CA ASP A 66 -7.94 16.17 -11.51
C ASP A 66 -8.32 17.07 -10.32
N HIS A 67 -9.11 18.11 -10.59
CA HIS A 67 -9.59 19.04 -9.56
C HIS A 67 -10.54 18.41 -8.52
N LEU A 68 -11.03 17.18 -8.76
CA LEU A 68 -11.82 16.41 -7.80
C LEU A 68 -10.94 15.47 -6.96
N GLY A 69 -9.64 15.39 -7.28
CA GLY A 69 -8.69 14.49 -6.62
C GLY A 69 -8.68 13.08 -7.20
N ASN A 70 -9.35 12.81 -8.32
CA ASN A 70 -9.27 11.50 -8.98
C ASN A 70 -7.93 11.36 -9.67
N VAL A 71 -7.27 10.21 -9.50
CA VAL A 71 -6.04 9.88 -10.22
C VAL A 71 -6.40 9.42 -11.63
N HIS A 72 -5.85 10.10 -12.65
CA HIS A 72 -6.05 9.73 -14.06
C HIS A 72 -4.85 9.01 -14.64
N VAL A 73 -3.66 9.42 -14.23
CA VAL A 73 -2.39 8.93 -14.74
C VAL A 73 -1.42 8.78 -13.58
N VAL A 74 -0.62 7.73 -13.64
CA VAL A 74 0.54 7.55 -12.77
C VAL A 74 1.77 7.70 -13.66
N VAL A 75 2.69 8.57 -13.26
CA VAL A 75 3.93 8.84 -14.01
C VAL A 75 5.10 8.37 -13.17
N ASP A 76 5.98 7.55 -13.74
CA ASP A 76 7.20 7.12 -13.05
C ASP A 76 8.24 8.25 -12.98
N GLN A 77 9.31 8.02 -12.20
CA GLN A 77 10.41 8.98 -12.01
C GLN A 77 11.15 9.37 -13.30
N ALA A 78 11.02 8.58 -14.37
CA ALA A 78 11.61 8.86 -15.67
C ALA A 78 10.65 9.64 -16.59
N GLY A 79 9.42 9.91 -16.12
CA GLY A 79 8.38 10.58 -16.91
C GLY A 79 7.58 9.63 -17.81
N ALA A 80 7.73 8.32 -17.64
CA ALA A 80 6.94 7.32 -18.35
C ALA A 80 5.60 7.06 -17.66
N VAL A 81 4.61 6.58 -18.42
CA VAL A 81 3.24 6.29 -17.98
C VAL A 81 2.95 4.81 -18.18
#